data_AF-A0A563EJY5-F1
#
_entry.id   AF-A0A563EJY5-F1
#
_cell.length_a   1.000
_cell.length_b   1.000
_cell.length_c   1.000
_cell.angle_alpha   90.00
_cell.angle_beta   90.00
_cell.angle_gamma   90.00
#
_symmetry.space_group_name_H-M   'P 1'
#
loop_
_entity.id
_entity.type
_entity.pdbx_description
1 polymer ?
#
loop_
_entity_poly.entity_id
_entity_poly.type
_entity_poly.pdbx_seq_one_letter_code
_entity_poly.pdbx_strand_id
1 'polypeptide(L)' 'MASAFRLLGRPGFDVCGAADASAALGACVMEVEAALDHLVGLGLAEWAECDTYRLPPLMRLFAAELTPRAPALSR' A
#
# COMPACT_ATOMS: atom_id res chain seq x y z
N MET A 1 0.45 9.12 -1.21
CA MET A 1 0.78 8.67 0.16
C MET A 1 -0.35 7.87 0.82
N ALA A 2 -1.50 8.45 1.18
CA ALA A 2 -2.60 7.70 1.81
C ALA A 2 -3.18 6.57 0.93
N SER A 3 -3.12 6.72 -0.40
CA SER A 3 -3.48 5.68 -1.37
C SER A 3 -2.47 4.52 -1.39
N ALA A 4 -1.16 4.81 -1.34
CA ALA A 4 -0.10 3.81 -1.28
C ALA A 4 -0.17 2.99 0.02
N PHE A 5 -0.39 3.66 1.16
CA PHE A 5 -0.58 2.97 2.45
C PHE A 5 -1.79 2.02 2.42
N ARG A 6 -2.95 2.51 1.92
CA ARG A 6 -4.14 1.67 1.77
C ARG A 6 -3.91 0.52 0.79
N LEU A 7 -3.16 0.75 -0.29
CA LEU A 7 -2.84 -0.29 -1.26
C LEU A 7 -2.05 -1.44 -0.62
N LEU A 8 -0.96 -1.15 0.11
CA LEU A 8 -0.16 -2.18 0.78
C LEU A 8 -0.94 -2.95 1.87
N GLY A 9 -2.06 -2.40 2.35
CA GLY A 9 -2.98 -3.09 3.24
C GLY A 9 -3.97 -4.03 2.55
N ARG A 10 -4.07 -3.99 1.21
CA ARG A 10 -5.02 -4.82 0.47
C ARG A 10 -4.50 -6.27 0.33
N PRO A 11 -5.40 -7.27 0.38
CA PRO A 11 -5.03 -8.64 0.04
C PRO A 11 -4.40 -8.71 -1.35
N GLY A 12 -3.27 -9.41 -1.49
CA GLY A 12 -2.52 -9.51 -2.75
C GLY A 12 -1.48 -8.40 -2.96
N PHE A 13 -1.36 -7.47 -2.01
CA PHE A 13 -0.32 -6.43 -1.99
C PHE A 13 0.53 -6.50 -0.71
N ASP A 14 0.60 -7.68 -0.09
CA ASP A 14 1.37 -7.97 1.12
C ASP A 14 2.86 -7.58 0.99
N VAL A 15 3.39 -7.78 -0.21
CA VAL A 15 4.72 -7.37 -0.67
C VAL A 15 4.52 -6.84 -2.09
N CYS A 16 4.91 -5.59 -2.34
CA CYS A 16 4.54 -4.90 -3.58
C CYS A 16 5.68 -4.04 -4.10
N GLY A 17 6.02 -4.16 -5.39
CA GLY A 17 6.96 -3.25 -6.06
C GLY A 17 6.29 -1.95 -6.50
N ALA A 18 7.09 -0.91 -6.73
CA ALA A 18 6.58 0.40 -7.17
C ALA A 18 5.84 0.33 -8.53
N ALA A 19 6.26 -0.55 -9.44
CA ALA A 19 5.59 -0.78 -10.73
C ALA A 19 4.18 -1.38 -10.57
N ASP A 20 4.04 -2.40 -9.72
CA ASP A 20 2.73 -3.02 -9.44
C ASP A 20 1.79 -2.03 -8.74
N ALA A 21 2.34 -1.26 -7.79
CA ALA A 21 1.59 -0.21 -7.11
C ALA A 21 1.16 0.91 -8.06
N SER A 22 2.02 1.30 -8.99
CA SER A 22 1.70 2.27 -10.05
C SER A 22 0.56 1.78 -10.94
N ALA A 23 0.63 0.53 -11.40
CA ALA A 23 -0.43 -0.07 -12.19
C ALA A 23 -1.77 -0.12 -11.43
N ALA A 24 -1.73 -0.45 -10.13
CA ALA A 24 -2.92 -0.53 -9.29
C ALA A 24 -3.52 0.86 -8.93
N LEU A 25 -2.69 1.89 -8.84
CA LEU A 25 -3.11 3.25 -8.48
C LEU A 25 -3.40 4.13 -9.71
N GLY A 26 -2.99 3.71 -10.91
CA GLY A 26 -3.10 4.52 -12.12
C GLY A 26 -2.28 5.81 -12.05
N ALA A 27 -1.13 5.76 -11.36
CA ALA A 27 -0.26 6.92 -11.11
C ALA A 27 1.15 6.67 -11.64
N CYS A 28 1.95 7.72 -11.80
CA CYS A 28 3.33 7.60 -12.28
C CYS A 28 4.17 6.74 -11.31
N VAL A 29 5.01 5.84 -11.84
CA VAL A 29 5.88 4.96 -11.04
C VAL A 29 6.75 5.76 -10.07
N MET A 30 7.38 6.84 -10.56
CA MET A 30 8.27 7.68 -9.75
C MET A 30 7.53 8.37 -8.58
N GLU A 31 6.28 8.79 -8.79
CA GLU A 31 5.46 9.40 -7.73
C GLU A 31 5.02 8.37 -6.69
N VAL A 32 4.72 7.15 -7.14
CA VAL A 32 4.34 6.03 -6.28
C VAL A 32 5.52 5.56 -5.46
N GLU A 33 6.69 5.41 -6.07
CA GLU A 33 7.94 5.07 -5.40
C GLU A 33 8.30 6.09 -4.33
N ALA A 34 8.31 7.39 -4.68
CA ALA A 34 8.56 8.45 -3.70
C ALA A 34 7.55 8.44 -2.54
N ALA A 35 6.28 8.09 -2.80
CA ALA A 35 5.28 7.95 -1.75
C ALA A 35 5.50 6.71 -0.86
N LEU A 36 6.00 5.61 -1.41
CA LEU A 36 6.35 4.39 -0.68
C LEU A 36 7.60 4.61 0.18
N ASP A 37 8.65 5.22 -0.40
CA ASP A 37 9.85 5.65 0.32
C ASP A 37 9.53 6.57 1.48
N HIS A 38 8.60 7.52 1.27
CA HIS A 38 8.19 8.41 2.33
C HIS A 38 7.46 7.67 3.47
N LEU A 39 6.66 6.64 3.16
CA LEU A 39 6.05 5.79 4.20
C LEU A 39 7.12 5.00 4.99
N VAL A 40 8.18 4.54 4.32
CA VAL A 40 9.33 3.92 4.99
C VAL A 40 10.05 4.92 5.88
N GLY A 41 10.30 6.14 5.38
CA GLY A 41 10.94 7.21 6.15
C GLY A 41 10.17 7.61 7.42
N LEU A 42 8.85 7.40 7.44
CA LEU A 42 8.00 7.60 8.62
C LEU A 42 7.86 6.36 9.52
N GLY A 43 8.44 5.23 9.14
CA GLY A 43 8.31 3.96 9.87
C GLY A 43 6.93 3.30 9.74
N LEU A 44 6.14 3.70 8.74
CA LEU A 44 4.80 3.13 8.48
C LEU A 44 4.86 1.92 7.54
N ALA A 45 5.89 1.85 6.71
CA ALA A 45 6.18 0.74 5.81
C ALA A 45 7.63 0.29 5.98
N GLU A 46 7.97 -0.85 5.40
CA GLU A 46 9.30 -1.42 5.41
C GLU A 46 9.70 -1.82 3.99
N TRP A 47 11.00 -1.75 3.71
CA TRP A 47 11.59 -2.48 2.59
C TRP A 47 11.48 -3.99 2.85
N ALA A 48 11.12 -4.73 1.81
CA ALA A 48 11.16 -6.17 1.76
C ALA A 48 12.22 -6.62 0.72
N GLU A 49 12.19 -7.88 0.32
CA GLU A 49 13.15 -8.43 -0.65
C GLU A 49 12.92 -7.85 -2.05
N CYS A 50 13.97 -7.80 -2.88
CA CYS A 50 13.88 -7.42 -4.30
C CYS A 50 13.19 -6.06 -4.55
N ASP A 51 13.58 -5.02 -3.81
CA ASP A 51 13.09 -3.63 -3.99
C ASP A 51 11.56 -3.49 -3.86
N THR A 52 10.96 -4.32 -3.00
CA THR A 52 9.53 -4.27 -2.71
C THR A 52 9.26 -3.64 -1.35
N TYR A 53 8.01 -3.24 -1.14
CA TYR A 53 7.52 -2.58 0.05
C TYR A 53 6.44 -3.44 0.71
N ARG A 54 6.37 -3.39 2.04
CA ARG A 54 5.32 -4.03 2.81
C ARG A 54 4.89 -3.16 3.99
N LEU A 55 3.70 -3.44 4.51
CA LEU A 55 3.30 -2.93 5.82
C LEU A 55 3.68 -3.93 6.92
N PRO A 56 4.24 -3.45 8.05
CA PRO A 56 4.33 -4.24 9.26
C PRO A 56 2.94 -4.77 9.68
N PRO A 57 2.84 -5.92 10.37
CA PRO A 57 1.55 -6.53 10.74
C PRO A 57 0.60 -5.58 11.48
N LEU A 58 1.13 -4.73 12.37
CA LEU A 58 0.34 -3.72 13.09
C LEU A 58 -0.25 -2.67 12.13
N MET A 59 0.55 -2.16 11.18
CA MET A 59 0.11 -1.13 10.24
C MET A 59 -0.94 -1.66 9.26
N ARG A 60 -0.90 -2.96 8.93
CA ARG A 60 -1.92 -3.60 8.11
C ARG A 60 -3.31 -3.54 8.71
N LEU A 61 -3.44 -3.62 10.04
CA LEU A 61 -4.73 -3.48 10.72
C LEU A 61 -5.33 -2.10 10.45
N PHE A 62 -4.53 -1.04 10.53
CA PHE A 62 -4.98 0.31 10.22
C PHE A 62 -5.31 0.50 8.74
N ALA A 63 -4.50 -0.06 7.84
CA ALA A 63 -4.77 0.03 6.40
C ALA A 63 -6.07 -0.68 5.98
N ALA A 64 -6.41 -1.79 6.65
CA ALA A 64 -7.67 -2.51 6.44
C ALA A 64 -8.89 -1.67 6.86
N GLU A 65 -8.83 -1.00 8.01
CA GLU A 65 -9.90 -0.10 8.49
C GLU A 65 -10.08 1.14 7.60
N LEU A 66 -8.99 1.66 7.04
CA LEU A 66 -9.03 2.85 6.16
C LEU A 66 -9.45 2.52 4.72
N THR A 67 -9.52 1.24 4.35
CA THR A 67 -9.98 0.83 3.04
C THR A 67 -11.51 0.82 3.05
N PRO A 68 -12.18 1.58 2.16
CA PRO A 68 -13.64 1.62 2.12
C PRO A 68 -14.19 0.20 1.97
N ARG A 69 -14.95 -0.25 2.97
CA ARG A 69 -15.73 -1.47 2.87
C ARG A 69 -16.81 -1.18 1.82
N ALA A 70 -16.73 -1.83 0.66
CA ALA A 70 -17.78 -1.71 -0.34
C ALA A 70 -19.14 -1.98 0.35
N PRO A 71 -20.19 -1.19 0.08
CA PRO A 71 -21.49 -1.44 0.69
C PRO A 71 -21.88 -2.88 0.39
N ALA A 72 -22.28 -3.62 1.43
CA ALA A 72 -22.87 -4.93 1.26
C ALA A 72 -24.05 -4.77 0.29
N LEU A 73 -23.96 -5.39 -0.89
CA LEU A 73 -25.09 -5.51 -1.80
C LEU A 73 -26.21 -6.21 -1.04
N SER A 74 -27.14 -5.43 -0.51
CA SER A 74 -28.43 -5.89 0.00
C SER A 74 -29.13 -6.59 -1.16
N ARG A 75 -29.26 -7.91 -1.05
CA ARG A 75 -30.15 -8.73 -1.89
C ARG A 75 -31.59 -8.59 -1.40
#